data_AF-A0A9Q4C7U9-F1
#
_entry.id   AF-A0A9Q4C7U9-F1
#
_cell.length_a   1.000
_cell.length_b   1.000
_cell.length_c   1.000
_cell.angle_alpha   90.00
_cell.angle_beta   90.00
_cell.angle_gamma   90.00
#
_symmetry.space_group_name_H-M   'P 1'
#
loop_
_entity.id
_entity.type
_entity.pdbx_description
1 polymer ?
#
loop_
_entity_poly.entity_id
_entity_poly.type
_entity_poly.pdbx_seq_one_letter_code
_entity_poly.pdbx_strand_id
1 'polypeptide(L)'
;MTDTCEYVFSPDEWDDEHRSDSAVDSTWECPHPTHVDTEYCIFHLEPERRELLGVTGSDVRDAFMRTLEDAGSDEEARFVGATFPQTVVTDQTVAENQDVDVVDLQHVSFNGKLDLTNSVIGASLTLDCSELRSFSAPNAVFEGDTSFRECGFENNVNLSGTTFEGDVSFKRVSFAQIAELSEAVFEGDVDLRYSTFTGVQTTFQDARFGGKVRASGVTFDAVNFTSTVFDSDADFSSTSFRGEAKFQYADFERRAVFDGTDFSDNATFRGVEFLDGATFHDASFQDWVTFLNVEFGGDGDFSDAWFKRDLNMVVESETNAVLDFSNARVNKGSFEIAPYDPVAVDFTGARLGNVKISTDGEKNTFDYIRFLNTKFSGFPFSKHADALASNDYVVHETYIRADEEPDLALLEKTYRLASEGAKDDDEGIASKFADKEAKYRRERHRQEGDTAQLAADFVRDYGAYVAVLLVLVVAAVAGYIFLV
;
A
#
# COMPACT_ATOMS: atom_id res chain seq x y z
N MET A 1 44.68 20.12 30.37
CA MET A 1 43.48 20.40 29.56
C MET A 1 43.19 19.07 28.91
N THR A 2 42.05 18.45 29.24
CA THR A 2 41.60 17.31 28.43
C THR A 2 41.12 17.95 27.14
N ASP A 3 41.94 17.83 26.10
CA ASP A 3 41.61 18.41 24.81
C ASP A 3 40.37 17.65 24.29
N THR A 4 39.34 18.40 23.89
CA THR A 4 38.12 17.88 23.27
C THR A 4 38.37 17.66 21.78
N CYS A 5 37.67 16.67 21.20
CA CYS A 5 37.75 16.35 19.78
C CYS A 5 37.53 17.59 18.90
N GLU A 6 38.36 17.79 17.87
CA GLU A 6 38.23 18.89 16.92
C GLU A 6 37.20 18.62 15.79
N TYR A 7 36.52 17.46 15.81
CA TYR A 7 35.52 17.13 14.79
C TYR A 7 34.29 18.04 14.89
N VAL A 8 33.91 18.62 13.74
CA VAL A 8 32.71 19.45 13.58
C VAL A 8 31.90 18.91 12.41
N PHE A 9 30.63 18.62 12.65
CA PHE A 9 29.67 18.29 11.60
C PHE A 9 28.96 19.57 11.14
N SER A 10 29.01 19.85 9.84
CA SER A 10 28.32 20.99 9.23
C SER A 10 27.18 20.49 8.33
N PRO A 11 25.91 20.70 8.71
CA PRO A 11 24.78 20.26 7.89
C PRO A 11 24.75 20.98 6.53
N ASP A 12 25.03 22.29 6.48
CA ASP A 12 25.08 23.04 5.22
C ASP A 12 26.12 22.46 4.22
N GLU A 13 27.29 22.04 4.73
CA GLU A 13 28.31 21.42 3.87
C GLU A 13 27.89 20.03 3.40
N TRP A 14 27.26 19.24 4.28
CA TRP A 14 26.74 17.93 3.93
C TRP A 14 25.62 18.02 2.88
N ASP A 15 24.70 18.96 3.05
CA ASP A 15 23.57 19.22 2.15
C ASP A 15 24.04 19.58 0.74
N ASP A 16 25.06 20.46 0.65
CA ASP A 16 25.66 20.86 -0.62
C ASP A 16 26.34 19.69 -1.33
N GLU A 17 27.02 18.80 -0.59
CA GLU A 17 27.70 17.63 -1.13
C GLU A 17 26.75 16.53 -1.60
N HIS A 18 25.70 16.25 -0.82
CA HIS A 18 24.80 15.11 -1.02
C HIS A 18 23.49 15.48 -1.74
N ARG A 19 23.20 16.78 -1.85
CA ARG A 19 21.95 17.32 -2.43
C ARG A 19 20.69 16.78 -1.76
N SER A 20 20.77 16.61 -0.45
CA SER A 20 19.73 16.11 0.46
C SER A 20 19.84 16.88 1.77
N ASP A 21 18.72 17.08 2.47
CA ASP A 21 18.73 17.76 3.76
C ASP A 21 19.32 16.82 4.83
N SER A 22 20.29 17.30 5.59
CA SER A 22 20.89 16.63 6.73
C SER A 22 19.82 16.35 7.79
N ALA A 23 19.95 15.23 8.49
CA ALA A 23 19.10 14.92 9.63
C ALA A 23 19.49 15.73 10.90
N VAL A 24 20.61 16.48 10.86
CA VAL A 24 21.11 17.33 11.95
C VAL A 24 20.81 18.80 11.66
N ASP A 25 20.03 19.45 12.53
CA ASP A 25 19.48 20.79 12.29
C ASP A 25 20.49 21.97 12.44
N SER A 26 21.67 21.73 13.00
CA SER A 26 22.67 22.76 13.24
C SER A 26 24.08 22.19 13.31
N THR A 27 25.09 23.03 13.10
CA THR A 27 26.50 22.64 13.31
C THR A 27 26.69 21.98 14.67
N TRP A 28 27.36 20.83 14.69
CA TRP A 28 27.60 20.04 15.89
C TRP A 28 29.10 19.86 16.12
N GLU A 29 29.56 20.09 17.35
CA GLU A 29 30.94 19.92 17.77
C GLU A 29 31.04 18.71 18.70
N CYS A 30 31.98 17.80 18.43
CA CYS A 30 32.11 16.55 19.17
C CYS A 30 32.54 16.78 20.64
N PRO A 31 31.75 16.34 21.65
CA PRO A 31 32.07 16.57 23.06
C PRO A 31 33.12 15.58 23.61
N HIS A 32 33.46 14.54 22.85
CA HIS A 32 34.30 13.44 23.31
C HIS A 32 35.77 13.85 23.51
N PRO A 33 36.45 13.32 24.53
CA PRO A 33 37.87 13.60 24.76
C PRO A 33 38.73 13.06 23.61
N THR A 34 39.82 13.76 23.30
CA THR A 34 40.78 13.30 22.29
C THR A 34 41.43 11.98 22.67
N HIS A 35 41.74 11.16 21.66
CA HIS A 35 42.62 10.03 21.85
C HIS A 35 44.06 10.53 22.03
N VAL A 36 44.83 9.85 22.88
CA VAL A 36 46.22 10.20 23.22
C VAL A 36 47.05 10.60 22.00
N ASP A 37 47.67 11.78 22.07
CA ASP A 37 48.53 12.40 21.05
C ASP A 37 47.83 12.65 19.69
N THR A 38 46.53 12.94 19.70
CA THR A 38 45.73 13.29 18.50
C THR A 38 44.76 14.44 18.75
N GLU A 39 44.25 15.05 17.68
CA GLU A 39 43.22 16.11 17.69
C GLU A 39 41.79 15.54 17.70
N TYR A 40 41.62 14.23 17.53
CA TYR A 40 40.32 13.58 17.39
C TYR A 40 40.07 12.55 18.50
N CYS A 41 38.80 12.35 18.88
CA CYS A 41 38.43 11.25 19.74
C CYS A 41 38.58 9.91 19.00
N ILE A 42 38.51 8.81 19.76
CA ILE A 42 38.64 7.46 19.19
C ILE A 42 37.63 7.20 18.05
N PHE A 43 36.43 7.81 18.07
CA PHE A 43 35.35 7.63 17.10
C PHE A 43 35.52 8.42 15.78
N HIS A 44 36.26 9.53 15.81
CA HIS A 44 36.54 10.37 14.63
C HIS A 44 37.95 10.19 14.07
N LEU A 45 38.78 9.31 14.66
CA LEU A 45 40.01 8.87 14.02
C LEU A 45 39.72 8.04 12.76
N GLU A 46 40.40 8.39 11.66
CA GLU A 46 40.39 7.58 10.43
C GLU A 46 40.79 6.12 10.72
N PRO A 47 40.18 5.13 10.03
CA PRO A 47 40.50 3.71 10.25
C PRO A 47 42.00 3.38 10.14
N GLU A 48 42.70 3.94 9.16
CA GLU A 48 44.14 3.74 8.96
C GLU A 48 44.94 4.34 10.13
N ARG A 49 44.48 5.47 10.68
CA ARG A 49 45.13 6.12 11.81
C ARG A 49 44.93 5.31 13.10
N ARG A 50 43.76 4.71 13.30
CA ARG A 50 43.51 3.77 14.41
C ARG A 50 44.47 2.59 14.34
N GLU A 51 44.63 1.99 13.17
CA GLU A 51 45.54 0.86 12.96
C GLU A 51 46.99 1.23 13.31
N LEU A 52 47.47 2.39 12.87
CA LEU A 52 48.81 2.91 13.19
C LEU A 52 49.04 3.14 14.69
N LEU A 53 47.98 3.53 15.41
CA LEU A 53 48.00 3.73 16.86
C LEU A 53 47.77 2.44 17.65
N GLY A 54 47.53 1.31 16.97
CA GLY A 54 47.23 0.03 17.60
C GLY A 54 45.85 -0.03 18.26
N VAL A 55 44.94 0.86 17.89
CA VAL A 55 43.55 0.88 18.35
C VAL A 55 42.78 -0.21 17.63
N THR A 56 42.28 -1.19 18.38
CA THR A 56 41.54 -2.32 17.87
C THR A 56 40.04 -2.01 17.78
N GLY A 57 39.29 -2.82 17.03
CA GLY A 57 37.82 -2.70 17.01
C GLY A 57 37.16 -2.93 18.36
N SER A 58 37.76 -3.78 19.21
CA SER A 58 37.33 -3.93 20.61
C SER A 58 37.53 -2.66 21.42
N ASP A 59 38.63 -1.92 21.21
CA ASP A 59 38.86 -0.67 21.94
C ASP A 59 37.81 0.39 21.58
N VAL A 60 37.42 0.48 20.30
CA VAL A 60 36.35 1.39 19.84
C VAL A 60 35.00 0.99 20.44
N ARG A 61 34.64 -0.30 20.39
CA ARG A 61 33.39 -0.79 21.00
C ARG A 61 33.37 -0.56 22.51
N ASP A 62 34.46 -0.86 23.22
CA ASP A 62 34.51 -0.72 24.67
C ASP A 62 34.47 0.75 25.08
N ALA A 63 35.05 1.65 24.27
CA ALA A 63 34.89 3.09 24.44
C ALA A 63 33.44 3.54 24.20
N PHE A 64 32.77 3.01 23.17
CA PHE A 64 31.37 3.30 22.89
C PHE A 64 30.45 2.90 24.05
N MET A 65 30.56 1.65 24.51
CA MET A 65 29.77 1.15 25.65
C MET A 65 30.02 1.96 26.92
N ARG A 66 31.29 2.25 27.25
CA ARG A 66 31.62 3.08 28.41
C ARG A 66 31.05 4.49 28.29
N THR A 67 31.07 5.08 27.10
CA THR A 67 30.52 6.42 26.87
C THR A 67 29.02 6.42 27.16
N LEU A 68 28.27 5.41 26.69
CA LEU A 68 26.85 5.27 26.98
C LEU A 68 26.55 4.98 28.46
N GLU A 69 27.41 4.21 29.13
CA GLU A 69 27.29 3.93 30.57
C GLU A 69 27.52 5.19 31.42
N ASP A 70 28.50 6.03 31.05
CA ASP A 70 28.92 7.20 31.81
C ASP A 70 28.16 8.49 31.42
N ALA A 71 27.44 8.51 30.30
CA ALA A 71 26.76 9.69 29.77
C ALA A 71 25.70 10.24 30.72
N GLY A 72 25.77 11.53 31.05
CA GLY A 72 24.79 12.22 31.90
C GLY A 72 23.74 13.03 31.13
N SER A 73 23.74 12.94 29.79
CA SER A 73 22.78 13.60 28.90
C SER A 73 22.86 13.02 27.48
N ASP A 74 21.82 13.26 26.68
CA ASP A 74 21.81 12.93 25.24
C ASP A 74 23.02 13.48 24.48
N GLU A 75 23.52 14.67 24.82
CA GLU A 75 24.64 15.30 24.12
C GLU A 75 25.93 14.46 24.23
N GLU A 76 26.13 13.77 25.35
CA GLU A 76 27.26 12.85 25.56
C GLU A 76 27.04 11.49 24.87
N ALA A 77 25.81 11.18 24.45
CA ALA A 77 25.45 9.98 23.70
C ALA A 77 25.39 10.20 22.17
N ARG A 78 25.96 11.31 21.66
CA ARG A 78 26.03 11.62 20.23
C ARG A 78 27.37 11.25 19.62
N PHE A 79 27.34 10.60 18.46
CA PHE A 79 28.51 10.14 17.71
C PHE A 79 28.41 10.53 16.23
N VAL A 80 27.82 11.69 15.94
CA VAL A 80 27.53 12.13 14.57
C VAL A 80 28.79 12.08 13.70
N GLY A 81 28.68 11.48 12.51
CA GLY A 81 29.78 11.40 11.56
C GLY A 81 30.96 10.52 11.98
N ALA A 82 30.83 9.76 13.06
CA ALA A 82 31.87 8.84 13.51
C ALA A 82 32.04 7.66 12.54
N THR A 83 33.19 7.01 12.63
CA THR A 83 33.43 5.73 11.94
C THR A 83 33.57 4.62 12.96
N PHE A 84 32.88 3.51 12.74
CA PHE A 84 32.99 2.32 13.59
C PHE A 84 33.54 1.15 12.78
N PRO A 85 34.44 0.32 13.35
CA PRO A 85 34.74 -0.98 12.79
C PRO A 85 33.57 -1.95 13.04
N GLN A 86 33.75 -3.23 12.69
CA GLN A 86 32.81 -4.26 13.15
C GLN A 86 32.61 -4.16 14.67
N THR A 87 31.37 -3.96 15.08
CA THR A 87 30.97 -3.68 16.45
C THR A 87 29.95 -4.72 16.89
N VAL A 88 30.31 -5.51 17.89
CA VAL A 88 29.53 -6.65 18.37
C VAL A 88 29.18 -6.42 19.83
N VAL A 89 27.89 -6.23 20.11
CA VAL A 89 27.29 -5.95 21.41
C VAL A 89 26.12 -6.92 21.58
N THR A 90 26.40 -8.16 21.96
CA THR A 90 25.41 -9.24 22.05
C THR A 90 25.13 -9.62 23.49
N ASP A 91 23.89 -10.03 23.78
CA ASP A 91 23.44 -10.46 25.10
C ASP A 91 23.67 -9.38 26.19
N GLN A 92 23.49 -8.11 25.81
CA GLN A 92 23.77 -6.95 26.66
C GLN A 92 22.64 -5.92 26.59
N THR A 93 22.51 -5.12 27.64
CA THR A 93 21.69 -3.90 27.59
C THR A 93 22.57 -2.73 27.16
N VAL A 94 22.10 -1.97 26.17
CA VAL A 94 22.74 -0.77 25.64
C VAL A 94 21.91 0.44 26.11
N ALA A 95 22.60 1.45 26.64
CA ALA A 95 21.97 2.67 27.14
C ALA A 95 20.84 2.40 28.16
N GLU A 96 21.13 1.62 29.21
CA GLU A 96 20.21 1.44 30.38
C GLU A 96 20.11 2.72 31.25
N ASN A 97 20.95 3.72 30.97
CA ASN A 97 21.03 4.94 31.74
C ASN A 97 19.81 5.84 31.52
N GLN A 98 19.09 6.18 32.59
CA GLN A 98 17.89 7.02 32.55
C GLN A 98 18.15 8.48 32.16
N ASP A 99 19.43 8.90 32.12
CA ASP A 99 19.82 10.25 31.68
C ASP A 99 20.04 10.34 30.16
N VAL A 100 19.95 9.22 29.42
CA VAL A 100 20.07 9.14 27.96
C VAL A 100 18.75 8.68 27.37
N ASP A 101 18.03 9.61 26.74
CA ASP A 101 16.79 9.33 26.02
C ASP A 101 17.08 8.88 24.58
N VAL A 102 18.18 9.36 23.98
CA VAL A 102 18.55 9.08 22.58
C VAL A 102 20.04 8.77 22.42
N VAL A 103 20.34 7.64 21.78
CA VAL A 103 21.67 7.33 21.22
C VAL A 103 21.71 7.82 19.77
N ASP A 104 22.49 8.86 19.52
CA ASP A 104 22.58 9.52 18.22
C ASP A 104 23.80 9.04 17.42
N LEU A 105 23.54 8.17 16.44
CA LEU A 105 24.51 7.62 15.49
C LEU A 105 24.25 8.15 14.07
N GLN A 106 23.77 9.39 13.91
CA GLN A 106 23.51 9.94 12.58
C GLN A 106 24.79 10.12 11.76
N HIS A 107 24.68 9.94 10.44
CA HIS A 107 25.80 10.07 9.49
C HIS A 107 27.00 9.16 9.81
N VAL A 108 26.80 8.08 10.56
CA VAL A 108 27.88 7.17 10.95
C VAL A 108 28.20 6.19 9.83
N SER A 109 29.47 5.81 9.73
CA SER A 109 29.91 4.73 8.84
C SER A 109 30.38 3.52 9.64
N PHE A 110 29.65 2.40 9.53
CA PHE A 110 30.08 1.10 10.08
C PHE A 110 30.85 0.31 9.01
N ASN A 111 32.17 0.31 9.10
CA ASN A 111 33.12 -0.46 8.28
C ASN A 111 33.11 -1.96 8.62
N GLY A 112 31.93 -2.53 8.86
CA GLY A 112 31.72 -3.89 9.30
C GLY A 112 30.28 -4.12 9.73
N LYS A 113 30.07 -5.24 10.43
CA LYS A 113 28.76 -5.58 10.99
C LYS A 113 28.53 -4.81 12.30
N LEU A 114 27.35 -4.21 12.47
CA LEU A 114 26.81 -3.87 13.78
C LEU A 114 25.91 -5.04 14.23
N ASP A 115 26.31 -5.71 15.31
CA ASP A 115 25.66 -6.91 15.83
C ASP A 115 25.13 -6.68 17.25
N LEU A 116 23.80 -6.63 17.36
CA LEU A 116 23.02 -6.41 18.58
C LEU A 116 22.22 -7.67 18.96
N THR A 117 22.67 -8.86 18.55
CA THR A 117 21.96 -10.13 18.82
C THR A 117 21.62 -10.31 20.30
N ASN A 118 20.36 -10.64 20.60
CA ASN A 118 19.81 -10.85 21.95
C ASN A 118 20.02 -9.66 22.92
N SER A 119 20.21 -8.45 22.41
CA SER A 119 20.47 -7.27 23.22
C SER A 119 19.20 -6.45 23.44
N VAL A 120 19.20 -5.65 24.50
CA VAL A 120 18.14 -4.68 24.80
C VAL A 120 18.71 -3.28 24.59
N ILE A 121 18.02 -2.44 23.83
CA ILE A 121 18.41 -1.05 23.62
C ILE A 121 17.37 -0.21 24.36
N GLY A 122 17.77 0.35 25.51
CA GLY A 122 16.84 1.01 26.43
C GLY A 122 16.47 2.45 26.04
N ALA A 123 17.31 3.10 25.25
CA ALA A 123 17.08 4.44 24.72
C ALA A 123 16.57 4.38 23.28
N SER A 124 16.06 5.50 22.77
CA SER A 124 15.80 5.64 21.33
C SER A 124 17.12 5.59 20.55
N LEU A 125 17.10 5.05 19.34
CA LEU A 125 18.29 4.87 18.51
C LEU A 125 18.09 5.50 17.14
N THR A 126 18.89 6.51 16.81
CA THR A 126 18.87 7.11 15.47
C THR A 126 20.17 6.81 14.73
N LEU A 127 20.04 6.24 13.53
CA LEU A 127 21.12 5.98 12.58
C LEU A 127 20.91 6.75 11.28
N ASP A 128 20.07 7.79 11.26
CA ASP A 128 19.70 8.47 10.02
C ASP A 128 20.92 8.88 9.19
N CYS A 129 20.82 8.70 7.88
CA CYS A 129 21.87 8.96 6.90
C CYS A 129 23.19 8.18 7.14
N SER A 130 23.14 7.07 7.88
CA SER A 130 24.30 6.20 8.12
C SER A 130 24.51 5.14 7.04
N GLU A 131 25.77 4.76 6.83
CA GLU A 131 26.18 3.67 5.96
C GLU A 131 26.59 2.46 6.79
N LEU A 132 25.89 1.34 6.61
CA LEU A 132 26.17 0.11 7.32
C LEU A 132 26.51 -1.00 6.32
N ARG A 133 27.64 -1.68 6.54
CA ARG A 133 27.90 -2.89 5.75
C ARG A 133 26.91 -3.99 6.04
N SER A 134 26.55 -4.21 7.30
CA SER A 134 25.58 -5.23 7.71
C SER A 134 25.03 -4.86 9.09
N PHE A 135 23.76 -5.18 9.32
CA PHE A 135 23.10 -4.98 10.60
C PHE A 135 22.43 -6.27 11.04
N SER A 136 22.57 -6.62 12.31
CA SER A 136 22.03 -7.85 12.86
C SER A 136 21.58 -7.58 14.27
N ALA A 137 20.30 -7.74 14.54
CA ALA A 137 19.74 -7.63 15.88
C ALA A 137 18.72 -8.73 16.16
N PRO A 138 18.96 -10.01 15.77
CA PRO A 138 17.98 -11.06 15.99
C PRO A 138 17.69 -11.23 17.48
N ASN A 139 16.41 -11.37 17.81
CA ASN A 139 15.87 -11.41 19.18
C ASN A 139 16.26 -10.20 20.05
N ALA A 140 16.64 -9.07 19.45
CA ALA A 140 16.87 -7.84 20.19
C ALA A 140 15.53 -7.17 20.56
N VAL A 141 15.57 -6.31 21.57
CA VAL A 141 14.45 -5.45 21.96
C VAL A 141 14.90 -4.00 21.89
N PHE A 142 14.17 -3.18 21.15
CA PHE A 142 14.34 -1.72 21.11
C PHE A 142 13.18 -1.10 21.89
N GLU A 143 13.46 -0.59 23.09
CA GLU A 143 12.43 -0.02 23.99
C GLU A 143 11.98 1.38 23.53
N GLY A 144 12.88 2.14 22.90
CA GLY A 144 12.60 3.46 22.33
C GLY A 144 12.35 3.47 20.82
N ASP A 145 12.12 4.67 20.28
CA ASP A 145 11.97 4.88 18.84
C ASP A 145 13.27 4.53 18.11
N THR A 146 13.15 3.89 16.94
CA THR A 146 14.32 3.50 16.14
C THR A 146 14.23 4.07 14.73
N SER A 147 15.24 4.83 14.32
CA SER A 147 15.28 5.49 13.02
C SER A 147 16.48 5.04 12.19
N PHE A 148 16.22 4.61 10.97
CA PHE A 148 17.20 4.25 9.94
C PHE A 148 16.99 5.10 8.68
N ARG A 149 16.46 6.32 8.79
CA ARG A 149 16.06 7.08 7.60
C ARG A 149 17.26 7.30 6.69
N GLU A 150 17.06 7.06 5.40
CA GLU A 150 18.08 7.29 4.38
C GLU A 150 19.37 6.45 4.62
N CYS A 151 19.30 5.38 5.41
CA CYS A 151 20.41 4.44 5.56
C CYS A 151 20.62 3.57 4.31
N GLY A 152 21.88 3.24 4.05
CA GLY A 152 22.28 2.22 3.08
C GLY A 152 22.83 0.97 3.78
N PHE A 153 22.26 -0.20 3.48
CA PHE A 153 22.80 -1.49 3.91
C PHE A 153 23.45 -2.22 2.72
N GLU A 154 24.79 -2.33 2.74
CA GLU A 154 25.55 -2.97 1.64
C GLU A 154 25.35 -4.49 1.58
N ASN A 155 25.21 -5.14 2.74
CA ASN A 155 25.01 -6.58 2.88
C ASN A 155 23.76 -6.90 3.70
N ASN A 156 23.63 -8.16 4.09
CA ASN A 156 22.43 -8.69 4.72
C ASN A 156 22.08 -7.92 6.01
N VAL A 157 20.78 -7.72 6.20
CA VAL A 157 20.17 -7.26 7.45
C VAL A 157 19.38 -8.41 8.06
N ASN A 158 19.62 -8.68 9.34
CA ASN A 158 18.89 -9.71 10.09
C ASN A 158 18.25 -9.12 11.35
N LEU A 159 16.93 -9.09 11.34
CA LEU A 159 16.05 -8.64 12.42
C LEU A 159 15.07 -9.75 12.82
N SER A 160 15.39 -11.02 12.57
CA SER A 160 14.49 -12.14 12.92
C SER A 160 14.17 -12.15 14.42
N GLY A 161 12.90 -12.19 14.79
CA GLY A 161 12.46 -12.21 16.19
C GLY A 161 12.70 -10.91 16.97
N THR A 162 13.09 -9.82 16.29
CA THR A 162 13.32 -8.52 16.94
C THR A 162 12.00 -7.92 17.40
N THR A 163 11.98 -7.30 18.58
CA THR A 163 10.85 -6.49 19.05
C THR A 163 11.22 -5.01 19.04
N PHE A 164 10.39 -4.20 18.40
CA PHE A 164 10.44 -2.75 18.48
C PHE A 164 9.22 -2.28 19.27
N GLU A 165 9.43 -1.78 20.48
CA GLU A 165 8.35 -1.25 21.33
C GLU A 165 7.95 0.17 20.90
N GLY A 166 8.92 0.97 20.45
CA GLY A 166 8.71 2.30 19.88
C GLY A 166 8.41 2.30 18.37
N ASP A 167 8.26 3.51 17.81
CA ASP A 167 8.07 3.70 16.37
C ASP A 167 9.35 3.38 15.59
N VAL A 168 9.20 2.83 14.38
CA VAL A 168 10.35 2.47 13.53
C VAL A 168 10.27 3.13 12.17
N SER A 169 11.34 3.81 11.77
CA SER A 169 11.42 4.46 10.47
C SER A 169 12.53 3.88 9.59
N PHE A 170 12.13 3.15 8.55
CA PHE A 170 12.94 2.73 7.41
C PHE A 170 12.71 3.60 6.16
N LYS A 171 12.17 4.81 6.33
CA LYS A 171 11.88 5.72 5.23
C LYS A 171 13.14 5.96 4.39
N ARG A 172 13.04 5.74 3.07
CA ARG A 172 14.14 5.88 2.10
C ARG A 172 15.38 5.01 2.39
N VAL A 173 15.22 3.93 3.15
CA VAL A 173 16.31 2.95 3.30
C VAL A 173 16.56 2.21 1.99
N SER A 174 17.83 1.90 1.73
CA SER A 174 18.24 1.00 0.66
C SER A 174 18.84 -0.30 1.22
N PHE A 175 18.18 -1.42 0.97
CA PHE A 175 18.73 -2.76 1.23
C PHE A 175 19.30 -3.35 -0.08
N ALA A 176 20.61 -3.57 -0.12
CA ALA A 176 21.30 -4.11 -1.30
C ALA A 176 21.41 -5.64 -1.29
N GLN A 177 21.21 -6.28 -0.12
CA GLN A 177 21.19 -7.74 0.05
C GLN A 177 19.97 -8.17 0.91
N ILE A 178 19.93 -9.43 1.34
CA ILE A 178 18.78 -10.03 2.04
C ILE A 178 18.36 -9.19 3.27
N ALA A 179 17.06 -8.96 3.41
CA ALA A 179 16.46 -8.36 4.59
C ALA A 179 15.52 -9.40 5.26
N GLU A 180 15.97 -9.92 6.40
CA GLU A 180 15.30 -10.97 7.17
C GLU A 180 14.61 -10.34 8.39
N LEU A 181 13.29 -10.31 8.40
CA LEU A 181 12.46 -9.77 9.49
C LEU A 181 11.38 -10.77 9.92
N SER A 182 11.59 -12.07 9.72
CA SER A 182 10.62 -13.09 10.14
C SER A 182 10.48 -13.09 11.67
N GLU A 183 9.26 -13.32 12.16
CA GLU A 183 8.92 -13.30 13.58
C GLU A 183 9.19 -11.96 14.29
N ALA A 184 9.48 -10.88 13.56
CA ALA A 184 9.66 -9.55 14.14
C ALA A 184 8.32 -8.98 14.65
N VAL A 185 8.36 -8.24 15.74
CA VAL A 185 7.21 -7.57 16.37
C VAL A 185 7.45 -6.07 16.37
N PHE A 186 6.53 -5.33 15.77
CA PHE A 186 6.53 -3.86 15.76
C PHE A 186 5.31 -3.39 16.56
N GLU A 187 5.50 -2.97 17.80
CA GLU A 187 4.39 -2.46 18.63
C GLU A 187 3.99 -1.04 18.21
N GLY A 188 4.96 -0.21 17.83
CA GLY A 188 4.76 1.14 17.28
C GLY A 188 4.47 1.20 15.78
N ASP A 189 4.31 2.42 15.26
CA ASP A 189 4.11 2.70 13.83
C ASP A 189 5.39 2.36 13.04
N VAL A 190 5.22 1.84 11.81
CA VAL A 190 6.32 1.54 10.89
C VAL A 190 6.24 2.40 9.63
N ASP A 191 7.29 3.19 9.38
CA ASP A 191 7.43 4.00 8.16
C ASP A 191 8.47 3.41 7.21
N LEU A 192 8.00 2.82 6.10
CA LEU A 192 8.83 2.26 5.04
C LEU A 192 8.88 3.17 3.80
N ARG A 193 8.22 4.34 3.80
CA ARG A 193 7.95 5.10 2.58
C ARG A 193 9.21 5.35 1.74
N TYR A 194 9.07 5.14 0.43
CA TYR A 194 10.14 5.35 -0.56
C TYR A 194 11.42 4.53 -0.34
N SER A 195 11.37 3.46 0.45
CA SER A 195 12.50 2.53 0.59
C SER A 195 12.61 1.58 -0.60
N THR A 196 13.81 1.01 -0.78
CA THR A 196 14.12 0.10 -1.89
C THR A 196 14.81 -1.16 -1.39
N PHE A 197 14.23 -2.31 -1.75
CA PHE A 197 14.75 -3.64 -1.47
C PHE A 197 15.10 -4.33 -2.80
N THR A 198 16.29 -4.03 -3.34
CA THR A 198 16.68 -4.41 -4.71
C THR A 198 17.69 -5.56 -4.74
N GLY A 199 17.46 -6.55 -5.60
CA GLY A 199 18.33 -7.70 -5.85
C GLY A 199 18.12 -8.87 -4.88
N VAL A 200 17.06 -8.85 -4.06
CA VAL A 200 17.04 -9.53 -2.77
C VAL A 200 15.67 -10.10 -2.43
N GLN A 201 15.66 -11.12 -1.58
CA GLN A 201 14.45 -11.59 -0.92
C GLN A 201 14.29 -10.85 0.41
N THR A 202 13.16 -10.17 0.58
CA THR A 202 12.74 -9.60 1.86
C THR A 202 11.68 -10.49 2.48
N THR A 203 11.77 -10.76 3.77
CA THR A 203 10.79 -11.61 4.46
C THR A 203 10.34 -10.98 5.76
N PHE A 204 9.03 -10.98 5.97
CA PHE A 204 8.30 -10.60 7.17
C PHE A 204 7.44 -11.79 7.64
N GLN A 205 7.87 -13.01 7.32
CA GLN A 205 7.10 -14.22 7.61
C GLN A 205 6.83 -14.33 9.11
N ASP A 206 5.59 -14.61 9.50
CA ASP A 206 5.19 -14.72 10.91
C ASP A 206 5.44 -13.43 11.74
N ALA A 207 5.67 -12.28 11.09
CA ALA A 207 5.84 -10.99 11.75
C ALA A 207 4.50 -10.39 12.19
N ARG A 208 4.54 -9.46 13.15
CA ARG A 208 3.37 -8.73 13.66
C ARG A 208 3.60 -7.24 13.64
N PHE A 209 2.69 -6.50 13.02
CA PHE A 209 2.62 -5.05 13.04
C PHE A 209 1.45 -4.60 13.91
N GLY A 210 1.73 -4.18 15.14
CA GLY A 210 0.78 -3.63 16.10
C GLY A 210 0.35 -2.20 15.77
N GLY A 211 1.30 -1.37 15.32
CA GLY A 211 1.05 -0.01 14.86
C GLY A 211 0.72 0.09 13.37
N LYS A 212 0.55 1.32 12.86
CA LYS A 212 0.24 1.57 11.45
C LYS A 212 1.45 1.31 10.56
N VAL A 213 1.23 0.72 9.40
CA VAL A 213 2.27 0.52 8.39
C VAL A 213 2.11 1.51 7.25
N ARG A 214 3.14 2.34 7.01
CA ARG A 214 3.22 3.28 5.89
C ARG A 214 4.28 2.79 4.91
N ALA A 215 3.87 2.02 3.91
CA ALA A 215 4.72 1.48 2.86
C ALA A 215 4.46 2.12 1.49
N SER A 216 3.96 3.36 1.46
CA SER A 216 3.67 4.03 0.19
C SER A 216 4.94 4.29 -0.63
N GLY A 217 4.93 3.94 -1.91
CA GLY A 217 6.06 4.18 -2.82
C GLY A 217 7.27 3.28 -2.58
N VAL A 218 7.12 2.17 -1.85
CA VAL A 218 8.20 1.20 -1.64
C VAL A 218 8.48 0.41 -2.92
N THR A 219 9.71 -0.03 -3.11
CA THR A 219 10.06 -1.01 -4.16
C THR A 219 10.58 -2.29 -3.54
N PHE A 220 9.92 -3.41 -3.80
CA PHE A 220 10.37 -4.75 -3.44
C PHE A 220 10.72 -5.55 -4.69
N ASP A 221 11.90 -6.17 -4.74
CA ASP A 221 12.21 -7.16 -5.78
C ASP A 221 11.56 -8.51 -5.50
N ALA A 222 11.52 -8.98 -4.25
CA ALA A 222 10.67 -10.11 -3.84
C ALA A 222 10.34 -9.97 -2.36
N VAL A 223 9.11 -10.26 -1.97
CA VAL A 223 8.67 -10.09 -0.58
C VAL A 223 7.73 -11.19 -0.11
N ASN A 224 7.92 -11.61 1.14
CA ASN A 224 7.11 -12.62 1.80
C ASN A 224 6.48 -12.11 3.10
N PHE A 225 5.18 -11.88 3.08
CA PHE A 225 4.32 -11.56 4.23
C PHE A 225 3.47 -12.77 4.64
N THR A 226 3.97 -14.00 4.45
CA THR A 226 3.21 -15.20 4.83
C THR A 226 3.01 -15.24 6.35
N SER A 227 1.78 -15.48 6.80
CA SER A 227 1.40 -15.47 8.22
C SER A 227 1.64 -14.14 8.94
N THR A 228 1.79 -13.03 8.21
CA THR A 228 1.98 -11.71 8.81
C THR A 228 0.66 -11.14 9.31
N VAL A 229 0.65 -10.57 10.51
CA VAL A 229 -0.52 -9.91 11.10
C VAL A 229 -0.33 -8.40 11.09
N PHE A 230 -1.31 -7.67 10.56
CA PHE A 230 -1.41 -6.21 10.59
C PHE A 230 -2.60 -5.80 11.47
N ASP A 231 -2.34 -5.45 12.73
CA ASP A 231 -3.38 -5.10 13.72
C ASP A 231 -4.03 -3.73 13.45
N SER A 232 -3.38 -2.89 12.64
CA SER A 232 -3.77 -1.51 12.33
C SER A 232 -3.75 -1.25 10.82
N ASP A 233 -4.01 0.01 10.41
CA ASP A 233 -4.06 0.38 9.00
C ASP A 233 -2.72 0.07 8.29
N ALA A 234 -2.78 -0.60 7.14
CA ALA A 234 -1.61 -0.96 6.34
C ALA A 234 -1.71 -0.34 4.93
N ASP A 235 -0.84 0.63 4.66
CA ASP A 235 -0.82 1.39 3.40
C ASP A 235 0.36 0.97 2.52
N PHE A 236 0.07 0.21 1.46
CA PHE A 236 0.99 -0.18 0.38
C PHE A 236 0.76 0.62 -0.89
N SER A 237 0.08 1.77 -0.85
CA SER A 237 -0.24 2.54 -2.05
C SER A 237 0.99 2.93 -2.88
N SER A 238 0.86 2.91 -4.21
CA SER A 238 1.96 3.21 -5.14
C SER A 238 3.22 2.36 -4.94
N THR A 239 3.10 1.18 -4.32
CA THR A 239 4.22 0.24 -4.15
C THR A 239 4.52 -0.48 -5.47
N SER A 240 5.79 -0.80 -5.71
CA SER A 240 6.22 -1.63 -6.84
C SER A 240 6.76 -2.96 -6.32
N PHE A 241 6.01 -4.04 -6.54
CA PHE A 241 6.46 -5.42 -6.34
C PHE A 241 7.00 -5.94 -7.69
N ARG A 242 8.32 -5.85 -7.88
CA ARG A 242 9.00 -6.18 -9.14
C ARG A 242 9.11 -7.67 -9.40
N GLY A 243 9.14 -8.47 -8.34
CA GLY A 243 9.09 -9.93 -8.37
C GLY A 243 7.98 -10.43 -7.44
N GLU A 244 8.09 -11.70 -7.01
CA GLU A 244 7.00 -12.40 -6.31
C GLU A 244 6.60 -11.70 -4.99
N ALA A 245 5.29 -11.45 -4.83
CA ALA A 245 4.68 -10.91 -3.61
C ALA A 245 3.76 -11.93 -2.97
N LYS A 246 4.06 -12.36 -1.75
CA LYS A 246 3.29 -13.36 -1.00
C LYS A 246 2.63 -12.74 0.22
N PHE A 247 1.32 -12.86 0.31
CA PHE A 247 0.50 -12.50 1.47
C PHE A 247 -0.27 -13.73 1.96
N GLN A 248 0.34 -14.92 1.95
CA GLN A 248 -0.40 -16.15 2.26
C GLN A 248 -0.72 -16.19 3.76
N TYR A 249 -1.98 -16.38 4.14
CA TYR A 249 -2.40 -16.43 5.54
C TYR A 249 -2.10 -15.13 6.30
N ALA A 250 -2.07 -14.00 5.59
CA ALA A 250 -1.89 -12.69 6.21
C ALA A 250 -3.25 -12.16 6.71
N ASP A 251 -3.23 -11.55 7.89
CA ASP A 251 -4.42 -11.01 8.53
C ASP A 251 -4.33 -9.48 8.57
N PHE A 252 -5.32 -8.81 8.00
CA PHE A 252 -5.48 -7.36 8.03
C PHE A 252 -6.68 -7.01 8.89
N GLU A 253 -6.41 -6.65 10.15
CA GLU A 253 -7.45 -6.35 11.15
C GLU A 253 -8.17 -5.02 10.89
N ARG A 254 -7.51 -4.14 10.12
CA ARG A 254 -8.00 -2.83 9.68
C ARG A 254 -7.82 -2.67 8.18
N ARG A 255 -8.00 -1.45 7.69
CA ARG A 255 -7.98 -1.17 6.25
C ARG A 255 -6.61 -1.50 5.64
N ALA A 256 -6.63 -2.31 4.58
CA ALA A 256 -5.48 -2.56 3.73
C ALA A 256 -5.60 -1.78 2.42
N VAL A 257 -4.59 -0.97 2.08
CA VAL A 257 -4.61 -0.09 0.90
C VAL A 257 -3.49 -0.50 -0.05
N PHE A 258 -3.86 -0.88 -1.28
CA PHE A 258 -2.95 -1.25 -2.38
C PHE A 258 -3.20 -0.37 -3.62
N ASP A 259 -3.68 0.85 -3.43
CA ASP A 259 -4.07 1.74 -4.52
C ASP A 259 -2.86 2.16 -5.36
N GLY A 260 -2.98 2.09 -6.68
CA GLY A 260 -1.92 2.42 -7.64
C GLY A 260 -0.69 1.50 -7.55
N THR A 261 -0.81 0.35 -6.88
CA THR A 261 0.29 -0.62 -6.73
C THR A 261 0.53 -1.38 -8.03
N ASP A 262 1.81 -1.59 -8.36
CA ASP A 262 2.23 -2.42 -9.48
C ASP A 262 2.82 -3.75 -9.00
N PHE A 263 2.12 -4.84 -9.30
CA PHE A 263 2.60 -6.21 -9.19
C PHE A 263 3.14 -6.65 -10.56
N SER A 264 4.44 -6.45 -10.77
CA SER A 264 5.12 -6.75 -12.04
C SER A 264 5.28 -8.26 -12.29
N ASP A 265 5.28 -9.07 -11.23
CA ASP A 265 5.34 -10.54 -11.24
C ASP A 265 4.18 -11.10 -10.41
N ASN A 266 4.27 -12.35 -9.99
CA ASN A 266 3.16 -13.08 -9.38
C ASN A 266 2.81 -12.55 -7.99
N ALA A 267 1.51 -12.40 -7.75
CA ALA A 267 0.98 -12.00 -6.46
C ALA A 267 0.05 -13.08 -5.90
N THR A 268 0.24 -13.45 -4.63
CA THR A 268 -0.55 -14.51 -3.99
C THR A 268 -1.17 -14.01 -2.69
N PHE A 269 -2.50 -13.92 -2.68
CA PHE A 269 -3.36 -13.66 -1.52
C PHE A 269 -4.13 -14.95 -1.23
N ARG A 270 -3.56 -15.87 -0.47
CA ARG A 270 -4.17 -17.16 -0.16
C ARG A 270 -4.50 -17.24 1.32
N GLY A 271 -5.75 -17.47 1.70
CA GLY A 271 -6.13 -17.50 3.11
C GLY A 271 -6.01 -16.14 3.79
N VAL A 272 -6.14 -15.04 3.04
CA VAL A 272 -6.03 -13.69 3.58
C VAL A 272 -7.35 -13.28 4.20
N GLU A 273 -7.30 -12.62 5.35
CA GLU A 273 -8.46 -12.01 5.98
C GLU A 273 -8.35 -10.48 5.90
N PHE A 274 -9.27 -9.84 5.17
CA PHE A 274 -9.41 -8.38 5.11
C PHE A 274 -10.62 -7.95 5.94
N LEU A 275 -10.45 -7.84 7.27
CA LEU A 275 -11.58 -7.68 8.20
C LEU A 275 -12.36 -6.36 8.02
N ASP A 276 -11.67 -5.26 7.70
CA ASP A 276 -12.30 -3.94 7.46
C ASP A 276 -12.33 -3.56 5.97
N GLY A 277 -12.16 -4.57 5.08
CA GLY A 277 -12.06 -4.40 3.63
C GLY A 277 -10.67 -4.02 3.12
N ALA A 278 -10.53 -3.99 1.80
CA ALA A 278 -9.26 -3.67 1.13
C ALA A 278 -9.48 -2.92 -0.18
N THR A 279 -8.54 -2.04 -0.53
CA THR A 279 -8.58 -1.30 -1.80
C THR A 279 -7.38 -1.65 -2.66
N PHE A 280 -7.65 -1.85 -3.95
CA PHE A 280 -6.72 -2.14 -5.05
C PHE A 280 -7.05 -1.20 -6.22
N HIS A 281 -7.50 0.02 -5.92
CA HIS A 281 -7.92 0.99 -6.93
C HIS A 281 -6.73 1.31 -7.84
N ASP A 282 -6.91 1.27 -9.17
CA ASP A 282 -5.85 1.48 -10.17
C ASP A 282 -4.64 0.54 -10.00
N ALA A 283 -4.80 -0.60 -9.32
CA ALA A 283 -3.74 -1.58 -9.18
C ALA A 283 -3.46 -2.32 -10.51
N SER A 284 -2.19 -2.63 -10.74
CA SER A 284 -1.68 -3.25 -11.96
C SER A 284 -1.11 -4.63 -11.66
N PHE A 285 -1.74 -5.69 -12.16
CA PHE A 285 -1.27 -7.07 -12.05
C PHE A 285 -0.75 -7.55 -13.42
N GLN A 286 0.57 -7.57 -13.56
CA GLN A 286 1.24 -7.84 -14.84
C GLN A 286 1.39 -9.33 -15.15
N ASP A 287 1.46 -10.19 -14.11
CA ASP A 287 1.48 -11.65 -14.24
C ASP A 287 0.29 -12.30 -13.50
N TRP A 288 0.39 -13.58 -13.14
CA TRP A 288 -0.72 -14.30 -12.49
C TRP A 288 -0.95 -13.81 -11.06
N VAL A 289 -2.21 -13.62 -10.71
CA VAL A 289 -2.63 -13.25 -9.37
C VAL A 289 -3.69 -14.22 -8.86
N THR A 290 -3.57 -14.57 -7.57
CA THR A 290 -4.52 -15.46 -6.91
C THR A 290 -5.04 -14.84 -5.63
N PHE A 291 -6.36 -14.86 -5.48
CA PHE A 291 -7.12 -14.58 -4.27
C PHE A 291 -7.83 -15.88 -3.91
N LEU A 292 -7.20 -16.78 -3.14
CA LEU A 292 -7.76 -18.11 -2.84
C LEU A 292 -8.15 -18.21 -1.39
N ASN A 293 -9.44 -18.49 -1.12
CA ASN A 293 -9.99 -18.53 0.22
C ASN A 293 -9.70 -17.21 0.95
N VAL A 294 -10.06 -16.10 0.30
CA VAL A 294 -9.90 -14.77 0.88
C VAL A 294 -11.23 -14.37 1.50
N GLU A 295 -11.18 -13.95 2.76
CA GLU A 295 -12.32 -13.44 3.52
C GLU A 295 -12.32 -11.92 3.46
N PHE A 296 -13.46 -11.36 3.07
CA PHE A 296 -13.70 -9.92 3.06
C PHE A 296 -14.73 -9.56 4.13
N GLY A 297 -14.28 -9.04 5.27
CA GLY A 297 -15.17 -8.54 6.33
C GLY A 297 -15.78 -7.17 6.02
N GLY A 298 -15.24 -6.46 5.02
CA GLY A 298 -15.77 -5.25 4.41
C GLY A 298 -15.61 -5.25 2.89
N ASP A 299 -15.95 -4.15 2.22
CA ASP A 299 -15.89 -4.07 0.75
C ASP A 299 -14.46 -4.21 0.19
N GLY A 300 -14.37 -4.79 -1.01
CA GLY A 300 -13.14 -4.89 -1.79
C GLY A 300 -13.20 -3.99 -3.02
N ASP A 301 -12.34 -2.97 -3.10
CA ASP A 301 -12.30 -2.06 -4.26
C ASP A 301 -11.22 -2.52 -5.26
N PHE A 302 -11.62 -2.95 -6.45
CA PHE A 302 -10.74 -3.27 -7.59
C PHE A 302 -11.02 -2.33 -8.77
N SER A 303 -11.60 -1.16 -8.53
CA SER A 303 -11.94 -0.21 -9.57
C SER A 303 -10.70 0.25 -10.33
N ASP A 304 -10.83 0.38 -11.65
CA ASP A 304 -9.76 0.71 -12.59
C ASP A 304 -8.57 -0.27 -12.63
N ALA A 305 -8.58 -1.35 -11.83
CA ALA A 305 -7.51 -2.33 -11.78
C ALA A 305 -7.32 -3.06 -13.12
N TRP A 306 -6.07 -3.43 -13.42
CA TRP A 306 -5.71 -4.16 -14.63
C TRP A 306 -5.08 -5.52 -14.34
N PHE A 307 -5.80 -6.58 -14.70
CA PHE A 307 -5.34 -7.96 -14.66
C PHE A 307 -4.93 -8.40 -16.07
N LYS A 308 -3.62 -8.34 -16.33
CA LYS A 308 -3.06 -8.60 -17.67
C LYS A 308 -3.04 -10.08 -18.03
N ARG A 309 -2.78 -10.95 -17.05
CA ARG A 309 -2.75 -12.41 -17.20
C ARG A 309 -3.97 -13.04 -16.54
N ASP A 310 -3.74 -14.13 -15.79
CA ASP A 310 -4.78 -14.94 -15.18
C ASP A 310 -5.06 -14.42 -13.76
N LEU A 311 -6.32 -14.07 -13.49
CA LEU A 311 -6.86 -13.83 -12.15
C LEU A 311 -7.62 -15.08 -11.68
N ASN A 312 -7.27 -15.64 -10.53
CA ASN A 312 -8.09 -16.67 -9.88
C ASN A 312 -8.60 -16.17 -8.54
N MET A 313 -9.92 -16.07 -8.39
CA MET A 313 -10.58 -15.51 -7.22
C MET A 313 -11.58 -16.52 -6.64
N VAL A 314 -11.34 -16.94 -5.39
CA VAL A 314 -12.22 -17.77 -4.56
C VAL A 314 -12.38 -17.00 -3.25
N VAL A 315 -13.56 -16.43 -3.05
CA VAL A 315 -13.82 -15.44 -2.00
C VAL A 315 -15.07 -15.75 -1.20
N GLU A 316 -15.03 -15.35 0.06
CA GLU A 316 -16.10 -15.44 1.05
C GLU A 316 -16.19 -14.13 1.85
N SER A 317 -17.31 -13.95 2.56
CA SER A 317 -17.57 -12.77 3.40
C SER A 317 -18.69 -13.03 4.37
N GLU A 318 -18.45 -13.10 5.68
CA GLU A 318 -19.48 -13.29 6.73
C GLU A 318 -20.46 -12.10 6.88
N THR A 319 -20.11 -10.92 6.37
CA THR A 319 -20.86 -9.66 6.58
C THR A 319 -21.63 -9.18 5.35
N ASN A 320 -21.52 -9.90 4.23
CA ASN A 320 -21.77 -9.44 2.86
C ASN A 320 -20.78 -8.34 2.45
N ALA A 321 -20.01 -8.60 1.40
CA ALA A 321 -19.06 -7.65 0.83
C ALA A 321 -19.37 -7.38 -0.65
N VAL A 322 -19.14 -6.14 -1.09
CA VAL A 322 -19.10 -5.79 -2.51
C VAL A 322 -17.66 -5.82 -2.98
N LEU A 323 -17.41 -6.55 -4.05
CA LEU A 323 -16.19 -6.44 -4.84
C LEU A 323 -16.44 -5.54 -6.05
N ASP A 324 -15.94 -4.32 -6.00
CA ASP A 324 -16.12 -3.33 -7.05
C ASP A 324 -15.03 -3.46 -8.11
N PHE A 325 -15.35 -4.02 -9.27
CA PHE A 325 -14.48 -4.10 -10.44
C PHE A 325 -14.81 -3.01 -11.47
N SER A 326 -15.34 -1.86 -11.03
CA SER A 326 -15.75 -0.81 -11.95
C SER A 326 -14.59 -0.37 -12.83
N ASN A 327 -14.81 -0.29 -14.15
CA ASN A 327 -13.81 0.06 -15.18
C ASN A 327 -12.57 -0.86 -15.26
N ALA A 328 -12.50 -1.91 -14.44
CA ALA A 328 -11.39 -2.84 -14.42
C ALA A 328 -11.22 -3.58 -15.75
N ARG A 329 -10.03 -4.13 -15.97
CA ARG A 329 -9.70 -4.92 -17.17
C ARG A 329 -9.23 -6.31 -16.75
N VAL A 330 -10.03 -7.33 -17.03
CA VAL A 330 -9.71 -8.72 -16.74
C VAL A 330 -9.51 -9.48 -18.04
N ASN A 331 -8.26 -9.82 -18.40
CA ASN A 331 -7.97 -10.53 -19.65
C ASN A 331 -8.43 -11.99 -19.60
N LYS A 332 -8.10 -12.69 -18.51
CA LYS A 332 -8.54 -14.05 -18.24
C LYS A 332 -8.71 -14.24 -16.74
N GLY A 333 -9.73 -14.98 -16.33
CA GLY A 333 -9.87 -15.31 -14.93
C GLY A 333 -10.97 -16.30 -14.58
N SER A 334 -11.00 -16.66 -13.31
CA SER A 334 -12.05 -17.46 -12.68
C SER A 334 -12.50 -16.80 -11.39
N PHE A 335 -13.82 -16.75 -11.18
CA PHE A 335 -14.45 -16.30 -9.96
C PHE A 335 -15.27 -17.46 -9.40
N GLU A 336 -15.03 -17.80 -8.14
CA GLU A 336 -15.80 -18.76 -7.37
C GLU A 336 -16.33 -18.05 -6.11
N ILE A 337 -17.64 -17.94 -6.01
CA ILE A 337 -18.33 -17.23 -4.91
C ILE A 337 -19.05 -18.27 -4.04
N ALA A 338 -18.76 -18.27 -2.74
CA ALA A 338 -19.35 -19.19 -1.78
C ALA A 338 -20.82 -18.81 -1.40
N PRO A 339 -21.70 -19.80 -1.09
CA PRO A 339 -23.14 -19.57 -0.94
C PRO A 339 -23.62 -19.05 0.42
N TYR A 340 -22.83 -19.19 1.49
CA TYR A 340 -23.35 -19.10 2.85
C TYR A 340 -23.38 -17.66 3.37
N ASP A 341 -22.45 -16.81 2.95
CA ASP A 341 -22.44 -15.38 3.23
C ASP A 341 -21.91 -14.63 1.98
N PRO A 342 -22.79 -13.92 1.25
CA PRO A 342 -22.54 -13.69 -0.15
C PRO A 342 -21.65 -12.48 -0.43
N VAL A 343 -20.77 -12.68 -1.41
CA VAL A 343 -20.02 -11.62 -2.06
C VAL A 343 -20.76 -11.20 -3.32
N ALA A 344 -21.04 -9.91 -3.49
CA ALA A 344 -21.50 -9.37 -4.78
C ALA A 344 -20.32 -8.82 -5.58
N VAL A 345 -20.29 -9.05 -6.89
CA VAL A 345 -19.22 -8.55 -7.77
C VAL A 345 -19.81 -7.60 -8.79
N ASP A 346 -19.36 -6.34 -8.79
CA ASP A 346 -19.84 -5.31 -9.71
C ASP A 346 -18.79 -5.05 -10.81
N PHE A 347 -19.11 -5.38 -12.06
CA PHE A 347 -18.23 -5.15 -13.21
C PHE A 347 -18.67 -3.93 -14.04
N THR A 348 -19.26 -2.92 -13.41
CA THR A 348 -19.75 -1.72 -14.09
C THR A 348 -18.64 -1.04 -14.92
N GLY A 349 -18.82 -0.93 -16.24
CA GLY A 349 -17.83 -0.31 -17.13
C GLY A 349 -16.58 -1.15 -17.40
N ALA A 350 -16.47 -2.34 -16.80
CA ALA A 350 -15.31 -3.21 -16.93
C ALA A 350 -15.14 -3.77 -18.35
N ARG A 351 -13.97 -4.34 -18.63
CA ARG A 351 -13.65 -5.12 -19.83
C ARG A 351 -13.27 -6.54 -19.43
N LEU A 352 -14.09 -7.51 -19.80
CA LEU A 352 -13.90 -8.92 -19.47
C LEU A 352 -13.51 -9.71 -20.72
N GLY A 353 -12.39 -10.42 -20.64
CA GLY A 353 -11.96 -11.39 -21.63
C GLY A 353 -12.54 -12.78 -21.33
N ASN A 354 -11.69 -13.81 -21.30
CA ASN A 354 -12.11 -15.17 -20.95
C ASN A 354 -12.23 -15.33 -19.43
N VAL A 355 -13.37 -14.88 -18.89
CA VAL A 355 -13.67 -14.94 -17.46
C VAL A 355 -14.75 -15.99 -17.21
N LYS A 356 -14.48 -16.93 -16.32
CA LYS A 356 -15.46 -17.94 -15.87
C LYS A 356 -15.97 -17.54 -14.50
N ILE A 357 -17.27 -17.74 -14.28
CA ILE A 357 -17.85 -17.46 -12.97
C ILE A 357 -18.70 -18.63 -12.50
N SER A 358 -18.42 -19.13 -11.30
CA SER A 358 -19.21 -20.14 -10.64
C SER A 358 -19.64 -19.65 -9.27
N THR A 359 -20.87 -20.00 -8.90
CA THR A 359 -21.38 -19.91 -7.54
C THR A 359 -21.59 -21.33 -7.06
N ASP A 360 -21.09 -21.68 -5.88
CA ASP A 360 -21.46 -22.95 -5.26
C ASP A 360 -22.89 -22.81 -4.67
N GLY A 361 -23.71 -23.86 -4.75
CA GLY A 361 -25.11 -23.87 -4.26
C GLY A 361 -26.23 -23.75 -5.30
N GLU A 362 -27.47 -23.62 -4.81
CA GLU A 362 -28.72 -23.65 -5.62
C GLU A 362 -29.14 -22.28 -6.21
N LYS A 363 -28.46 -21.19 -5.84
CA LYS A 363 -28.83 -19.83 -6.23
C LYS A 363 -28.25 -19.44 -7.59
N ASN A 364 -28.87 -18.47 -8.26
CA ASN A 364 -28.45 -18.05 -9.59
C ASN A 364 -27.18 -17.19 -9.52
N THR A 365 -26.16 -17.52 -10.32
CA THR A 365 -24.91 -16.78 -10.41
C THR A 365 -25.09 -15.28 -10.65
N PHE A 366 -26.08 -14.88 -11.45
CA PHE A 366 -26.35 -13.48 -11.77
C PHE A 366 -27.10 -12.71 -10.69
N ASP A 367 -27.53 -13.36 -9.61
CA ASP A 367 -28.01 -12.63 -8.43
C ASP A 367 -26.84 -11.88 -7.76
N TYR A 368 -25.64 -12.45 -7.86
CA TYR A 368 -24.41 -11.98 -7.21
C TYR A 368 -23.54 -11.10 -8.09
N ILE A 369 -23.88 -10.96 -9.37
CA ILE A 369 -23.00 -10.30 -10.34
C ILE A 369 -23.75 -9.24 -11.11
N ARG A 370 -23.19 -8.03 -11.12
CA ARG A 370 -23.70 -6.91 -11.88
C ARG A 370 -22.84 -6.66 -13.12
N PHE A 371 -23.50 -6.65 -14.27
CA PHE A 371 -22.96 -6.16 -15.54
C PHE A 371 -23.72 -4.91 -15.97
N LEU A 372 -23.05 -3.77 -15.94
CA LEU A 372 -23.59 -2.50 -16.39
C LEU A 372 -22.56 -1.80 -17.27
N ASN A 373 -22.88 -1.51 -18.54
CA ASN A 373 -21.90 -0.95 -19.49
C ASN A 373 -20.58 -1.75 -19.60
N THR A 374 -20.61 -3.03 -19.24
CA THR A 374 -19.48 -3.96 -19.31
C THR A 374 -19.24 -4.39 -20.76
N LYS A 375 -17.97 -4.47 -21.17
CA LYS A 375 -17.57 -4.96 -22.49
C LYS A 375 -17.04 -6.38 -22.36
N PHE A 376 -17.44 -7.24 -23.29
CA PHE A 376 -17.05 -8.64 -23.31
C PHE A 376 -16.22 -8.95 -24.55
N SER A 377 -15.09 -9.63 -24.37
CA SER A 377 -14.15 -10.02 -25.43
C SER A 377 -13.70 -11.46 -25.18
N GLY A 378 -14.61 -12.41 -25.35
CA GLY A 378 -14.35 -13.83 -25.08
C GLY A 378 -14.97 -14.36 -23.79
N PHE A 379 -15.92 -13.61 -23.19
CA PHE A 379 -16.71 -14.10 -22.06
C PHE A 379 -17.62 -15.24 -22.50
N PRO A 380 -17.57 -16.42 -21.86
CA PRO A 380 -18.26 -17.62 -22.33
C PRO A 380 -19.71 -17.69 -21.82
N PHE A 381 -20.61 -16.85 -22.34
CA PHE A 381 -22.03 -16.82 -21.97
C PHE A 381 -22.74 -18.18 -22.06
N SER A 382 -22.36 -19.02 -23.01
CA SER A 382 -22.84 -20.39 -23.24
C SER A 382 -22.65 -21.30 -22.02
N LYS A 383 -21.65 -21.02 -21.18
CA LYS A 383 -21.42 -21.72 -19.91
C LYS A 383 -22.40 -21.32 -18.81
N HIS A 384 -23.13 -20.23 -19.00
CA HIS A 384 -24.09 -19.67 -18.05
C HIS A 384 -25.52 -19.65 -18.62
N ALA A 385 -25.79 -20.44 -19.67
CA ALA A 385 -27.08 -20.43 -20.39
C ALA A 385 -28.29 -20.70 -19.47
N ASP A 386 -28.19 -21.68 -18.57
CA ASP A 386 -29.28 -22.03 -17.64
C ASP A 386 -29.53 -20.94 -16.59
N ALA A 387 -28.45 -20.33 -16.08
CA ALA A 387 -28.52 -19.22 -15.15
C ALA A 387 -29.15 -17.97 -15.81
N LEU A 388 -28.74 -17.64 -17.04
CA LEU A 388 -29.35 -16.55 -17.82
C LEU A 388 -30.82 -16.84 -18.15
N ALA A 389 -31.16 -18.07 -18.52
CA ALA A 389 -32.54 -18.40 -18.86
C ALA A 389 -33.47 -18.30 -17.65
N SER A 390 -33.00 -18.69 -16.46
CA SER A 390 -33.82 -18.70 -15.25
C SER A 390 -34.12 -17.31 -14.69
N ASN A 391 -33.31 -16.29 -15.00
CA ASN A 391 -33.55 -14.89 -14.62
C ASN A 391 -34.01 -13.98 -15.78
N ASP A 392 -34.53 -14.58 -16.87
CA ASP A 392 -34.94 -13.85 -18.08
C ASP A 392 -33.84 -12.93 -18.61
N TYR A 393 -32.58 -13.38 -18.60
CA TYR A 393 -31.42 -12.67 -19.13
C TYR A 393 -31.20 -11.30 -18.48
N VAL A 394 -31.57 -11.13 -17.21
CA VAL A 394 -31.30 -9.92 -16.43
C VAL A 394 -29.87 -10.00 -15.89
N VAL A 395 -29.04 -8.99 -16.18
CA VAL A 395 -27.62 -8.99 -15.78
C VAL A 395 -27.18 -7.71 -15.10
N HIS A 396 -28.05 -6.70 -15.02
CA HIS A 396 -27.71 -5.36 -14.54
C HIS A 396 -28.17 -5.09 -13.10
N GLU A 397 -28.87 -6.05 -12.51
CA GLU A 397 -29.38 -6.02 -11.14
C GLU A 397 -28.46 -6.85 -10.25
N THR A 398 -28.32 -6.45 -8.99
CA THR A 398 -27.69 -7.26 -7.94
C THR A 398 -28.36 -6.91 -6.60
N TYR A 399 -28.41 -7.87 -5.67
CA TYR A 399 -29.09 -7.69 -4.38
C TYR A 399 -28.51 -6.56 -3.52
N ILE A 400 -27.23 -6.19 -3.70
CA ILE A 400 -26.59 -5.12 -2.89
C ILE A 400 -26.85 -3.71 -3.43
N ARG A 401 -27.12 -3.56 -4.74
CA ARG A 401 -27.39 -2.25 -5.38
C ARG A 401 -28.80 -2.19 -5.99
N ALA A 402 -29.78 -2.85 -5.36
CA ALA A 402 -31.16 -2.94 -5.86
C ALA A 402 -31.87 -1.58 -5.94
N ASP A 403 -31.42 -0.59 -5.16
CA ASP A 403 -32.02 0.75 -5.11
C ASP A 403 -31.47 1.71 -6.19
N GLU A 404 -30.42 1.32 -6.90
CA GLU A 404 -29.82 2.11 -7.99
C GLU A 404 -30.38 1.68 -9.35
N GLU A 405 -31.57 2.17 -9.70
CA GLU A 405 -32.17 1.89 -11.02
C GLU A 405 -31.40 2.65 -12.12
N PRO A 406 -30.70 1.93 -13.03
CA PRO A 406 -29.94 2.59 -14.09
C PRO A 406 -30.88 3.27 -15.09
N ASP A 407 -30.45 4.39 -15.67
CA ASP A 407 -31.25 5.03 -16.71
C ASP A 407 -31.44 4.12 -17.95
N LEU A 408 -32.51 4.37 -18.72
CA LEU A 408 -32.86 3.55 -19.89
C LEU A 408 -31.78 3.57 -20.99
N ALA A 409 -31.00 4.65 -21.10
CA ALA A 409 -29.93 4.73 -22.10
C ALA A 409 -28.74 3.84 -21.70
N LEU A 410 -28.43 3.77 -20.41
CA LEU A 410 -27.42 2.88 -19.85
C LEU A 410 -27.85 1.41 -19.97
N LEU A 411 -29.13 1.10 -19.71
CA LEU A 411 -29.68 -0.25 -19.92
C LEU A 411 -29.62 -0.65 -21.40
N GLU A 412 -30.07 0.20 -22.32
CA GLU A 412 -29.95 -0.06 -23.76
C GLU A 412 -28.49 -0.38 -24.14
N LYS A 413 -27.55 0.46 -23.69
CA LYS A 413 -26.13 0.27 -23.98
C LYS A 413 -25.59 -1.03 -23.38
N THR A 414 -25.99 -1.37 -22.16
CA THR A 414 -25.59 -2.59 -21.46
C THR A 414 -25.99 -3.84 -22.24
N TYR A 415 -27.26 -3.91 -22.65
CA TYR A 415 -27.76 -5.06 -23.40
C TYR A 415 -27.24 -5.13 -24.83
N ARG A 416 -26.94 -3.98 -25.45
CA ARG A 416 -26.23 -3.96 -26.73
C ARG A 416 -24.84 -4.59 -26.62
N LEU A 417 -24.06 -4.20 -25.60
CA LEU A 417 -22.71 -4.74 -25.39
C LEU A 417 -22.74 -6.23 -25.02
N ALA A 418 -23.68 -6.67 -24.19
CA ALA A 418 -23.88 -8.09 -23.88
C ALA A 418 -24.25 -8.89 -25.13
N SER A 419 -25.16 -8.37 -25.96
CA SER A 419 -25.53 -9.00 -27.24
C SER A 419 -24.33 -9.10 -28.19
N GLU A 420 -23.56 -8.02 -28.35
CA GLU A 420 -22.35 -8.02 -29.18
C GLU A 420 -21.30 -9.02 -28.67
N GLY A 421 -21.08 -9.06 -27.35
CA GLY A 421 -20.14 -9.99 -26.72
C GLY A 421 -20.52 -11.46 -26.84
N ALA A 422 -21.82 -11.77 -26.82
CA ALA A 422 -22.31 -13.14 -26.94
C ALA A 422 -22.31 -13.67 -28.38
N LYS A 423 -22.22 -12.83 -29.42
CA LYS A 423 -22.31 -13.26 -30.83
C LYS A 423 -21.26 -14.31 -31.22
N ASP A 424 -20.05 -14.17 -30.70
CA ASP A 424 -18.94 -15.07 -31.02
C ASP A 424 -18.97 -16.37 -30.20
N ASP A 425 -19.84 -16.47 -29.19
CA ASP A 425 -19.96 -17.61 -28.28
C ASP A 425 -21.28 -18.38 -28.45
N ASP A 426 -22.44 -17.69 -28.41
CA ASP A 426 -23.77 -18.28 -28.62
C ASP A 426 -24.76 -17.27 -29.25
N GLU A 427 -25.14 -17.51 -30.51
CA GLU A 427 -26.08 -16.65 -31.25
C GLU A 427 -27.48 -16.57 -30.62
N GLY A 428 -27.92 -17.65 -29.94
CA GLY A 428 -29.22 -17.70 -29.27
C GLY A 428 -29.28 -16.76 -28.07
N ILE A 429 -28.24 -16.80 -27.23
CA ILE A 429 -28.09 -15.88 -26.10
C ILE A 429 -27.93 -14.44 -26.62
N ALA A 430 -27.12 -14.24 -27.67
CA ALA A 430 -26.95 -12.92 -28.28
C ALA A 430 -28.28 -12.31 -28.75
N SER A 431 -29.18 -13.12 -29.31
CA SER A 431 -30.53 -12.71 -29.70
C SER A 431 -31.39 -12.31 -28.49
N LYS A 432 -31.29 -13.04 -27.36
CA LYS A 432 -32.04 -12.72 -26.14
C LYS A 432 -31.63 -11.38 -25.54
N PHE A 433 -30.33 -11.09 -25.53
CA PHE A 433 -29.86 -9.76 -25.15
C PHE A 433 -30.28 -8.67 -26.15
N ALA A 434 -30.33 -8.96 -27.45
CA ALA A 434 -30.84 -8.03 -28.45
C ALA A 434 -32.33 -7.70 -28.24
N ASP A 435 -33.14 -8.67 -27.81
CA ASP A 435 -34.55 -8.45 -27.48
C ASP A 435 -34.71 -7.49 -26.27
N LYS A 436 -33.86 -7.66 -25.24
CA LYS A 436 -33.79 -6.75 -24.08
C LYS A 436 -33.31 -5.35 -24.47
N GLU A 437 -32.26 -5.24 -25.28
CA GLU A 437 -31.80 -3.95 -25.83
C GLU A 437 -32.95 -3.24 -26.55
N ALA A 438 -33.67 -3.95 -27.42
CA ALA A 438 -34.78 -3.39 -28.17
C ALA A 438 -35.95 -2.98 -27.26
N LYS A 439 -36.17 -3.68 -26.14
CA LYS A 439 -37.15 -3.29 -25.11
C LYS A 439 -36.77 -1.94 -24.51
N TYR A 440 -35.56 -1.80 -23.96
CA TYR A 440 -35.14 -0.55 -23.31
C TYR A 440 -35.03 0.62 -24.29
N ARG A 441 -34.63 0.37 -25.54
CA ARG A 441 -34.65 1.38 -26.60
C ARG A 441 -36.05 1.94 -26.85
N ARG A 442 -37.07 1.09 -26.90
CA ARG A 442 -38.47 1.52 -27.07
C ARG A 442 -38.97 2.29 -25.86
N GLU A 443 -38.65 1.84 -24.65
CA GLU A 443 -39.00 2.52 -23.41
C GLU A 443 -38.34 3.90 -23.32
N ARG A 444 -37.06 4.02 -23.69
CA ARG A 444 -36.34 5.29 -23.75
C ARG A 444 -37.01 6.27 -24.70
N HIS A 445 -37.29 5.84 -25.94
CA HIS A 445 -37.97 6.72 -26.91
C HIS A 445 -39.38 7.12 -26.49
N ARG A 446 -40.09 6.26 -25.75
CA ARG A 446 -41.38 6.63 -25.17
C ARG A 446 -41.22 7.70 -24.10
N GLN A 447 -40.25 7.55 -23.20
CA GLN A 447 -39.96 8.55 -22.16
C GLN A 447 -39.52 9.90 -22.76
N GLU A 448 -38.67 9.87 -23.79
CA GLU A 448 -38.26 11.06 -24.56
C GLU A 448 -39.45 11.72 -25.27
N GLY A 449 -40.37 10.92 -25.83
CA GLY A 449 -41.60 11.41 -26.45
C GLY A 449 -42.56 12.05 -25.44
N ASP A 450 -42.79 11.41 -24.30
CA ASP A 450 -43.66 11.91 -23.23
C ASP A 450 -43.11 13.22 -22.63
N THR A 451 -41.79 13.32 -22.43
CA THR A 451 -41.14 14.55 -21.96
C THR A 451 -41.20 15.67 -22.98
N ALA A 452 -40.99 15.38 -24.28
CA ALA A 452 -41.15 16.37 -25.34
C ALA A 452 -42.60 16.86 -25.46
N GLN A 453 -43.58 15.97 -25.27
CA GLN A 453 -44.99 16.31 -25.28
C GLN A 453 -45.38 17.18 -24.07
N LEU A 454 -44.91 16.85 -22.87
CA LEU A 454 -45.07 17.68 -21.66
C LEU A 454 -44.47 19.08 -21.86
N ALA A 455 -43.28 19.19 -22.45
CA ALA A 455 -42.66 20.47 -22.76
C ALA A 455 -43.48 21.28 -23.79
N ALA A 456 -44.00 20.61 -24.82
CA ALA A 456 -44.87 21.25 -25.82
C ALA A 456 -46.20 21.73 -25.21
N ASP A 457 -46.82 20.93 -24.33
CA ASP A 457 -48.05 21.29 -23.61
C ASP A 457 -47.78 22.46 -22.64
N PHE A 458 -46.66 22.47 -21.92
CA PHE A 458 -46.27 23.59 -21.07
C PHE A 458 -46.07 24.89 -21.87
N VAL A 459 -45.37 24.83 -23.02
CA VAL A 459 -45.20 25.99 -23.91
C VAL A 459 -46.55 26.43 -24.50
N ARG A 460 -47.44 25.51 -24.86
CA ARG A 460 -48.78 25.84 -25.36
C ARG A 460 -49.62 26.54 -24.29
N ASP A 461 -49.65 26.00 -23.08
CA ASP A 461 -50.58 26.41 -22.03
C ASP A 461 -50.06 27.63 -21.25
N TYR A 462 -48.74 27.77 -21.12
CA TYR A 462 -48.10 28.83 -20.32
C TYR A 462 -47.12 29.71 -21.10
N GLY A 463 -46.78 29.38 -22.35
CA GLY A 463 -45.78 30.13 -23.12
C GLY A 463 -46.15 31.60 -23.36
N ALA A 464 -47.43 31.90 -23.54
CA ALA A 464 -47.89 33.30 -23.64
C ALA A 464 -47.74 34.05 -22.30
N TYR A 465 -48.01 33.39 -21.18
CA TYR A 465 -47.82 33.97 -19.84
C TYR A 465 -46.34 34.20 -19.55
N VAL A 466 -45.47 33.23 -19.86
CA VAL A 466 -44.01 33.35 -19.70
C VAL A 466 -43.45 34.46 -20.59
N ALA A 467 -43.91 34.57 -21.84
CA ALA A 467 -43.51 35.65 -22.74
C ALA A 467 -43.97 37.03 -22.26
N VAL A 468 -45.21 37.15 -21.76
CA VAL A 468 -45.72 38.39 -21.16
C VAL A 468 -44.94 38.75 -19.89
N LEU A 469 -44.62 37.77 -19.04
CA LEU A 469 -43.82 37.99 -17.84
C LEU A 469 -42.40 38.43 -18.18
N LEU A 470 -41.77 37.84 -19.20
CA LEU A 470 -40.48 38.28 -19.73
C LEU A 470 -40.54 39.70 -20.28
N VAL A 471 -41.58 40.06 -21.06
CA VAL A 471 -41.77 41.43 -21.57
C VAL A 471 -41.99 42.42 -20.42
N LEU A 472 -42.77 42.05 -19.40
CA LEU A 472 -43.00 42.88 -18.21
C LEU A 472 -41.72 43.06 -17.38
N VAL A 473 -40.91 42.00 -17.23
CA VAL A 473 -39.60 42.08 -16.55
C VAL A 473 -38.64 42.97 -17.34
N VAL A 474 -38.55 42.78 -18.67
CA VAL A 474 -37.72 43.63 -19.53
C VAL A 474 -38.21 45.09 -19.53
N ALA A 475 -39.51 45.33 -19.54
CA ALA A 475 -40.09 46.68 -19.44
C ALA A 475 -39.87 47.31 -18.06
N ALA A 476 -39.94 46.53 -16.98
CA ALA A 476 -39.62 47.00 -15.63
C ALA A 476 -38.14 47.34 -15.49
N VAL A 477 -37.24 46.53 -16.05
CA VAL A 477 -35.80 46.79 -16.08
C VAL A 477 -35.47 48.01 -16.96
N ALA A 478 -36.06 48.13 -18.14
CA ALA A 478 -35.88 49.28 -19.02
C ALA A 478 -36.47 50.57 -18.42
N GLY A 479 -37.63 50.49 -17.76
CA GLY A 479 -38.25 51.59 -17.04
C GLY A 479 -37.40 52.04 -15.83
N TYR A 480 -36.77 51.10 -15.11
CA TYR A 480 -35.84 51.39 -14.03
C TYR A 480 -34.58 52.11 -14.53
N ILE A 481 -34.07 51.74 -15.72
CA ILE A 481 -32.90 52.38 -16.35
C ILE A 481 -33.22 53.81 -16.85
N PHE A 482 -34.48 54.13 -17.17
CA PHE A 482 -34.88 55.47 -17.59
C PHE A 482 -35.31 56.40 -16.42
N LEU A 483 -35.47 55.86 -15.21
CA LEU A 483 -35.86 56.59 -13.99
C LEU A 483 -34.68 56.86 -13.03
N VAL A 484 -33.49 56.32 -13.33
CA VAL A 484 -32.19 56.65 -12.73
C VAL A 484 -31.41 57.52 -13.70
#